data_AF-A0A2N2FCI6-F1
#
_entry.id   AF-A0A2N2FCI6-F1
#
_cell.length_a   1.000
_cell.length_b   1.000
_cell.length_c   1.000
_cell.angle_alpha   90.00
_cell.angle_beta   90.00
_cell.angle_gamma   90.00
#
_symmetry.space_group_name_H-M   'P 1'
#
loop_
_entity.id
_entity.type
_entity.pdbx_description
1 polymer ?
#
loop_
_entity_poly.entity_id
_entity_poly.type
_entity_poly.pdbx_seq_one_letter_code
_entity_poly.pdbx_strand_id
1 'polypeptide(L)'
;EDVIGDDVWAETFTRQPKPLTRTERKKWLAKVTGVCLGSDAFFPFGDNIERAHRSGVTAIVEAGGSIRDQQVIDTCNKYGIAMAFCGLRLFHH
;
A
#
# COMPACT_ATOMS: atom_id res chain seq x y z
N GLU A 1 10.52 -3.23 20.23
CA GLU A 1 10.42 -4.61 20.77
C GLU A 1 8.98 -5.07 20.66
N ASP A 2 8.75 -6.38 20.54
CA ASP A 2 7.40 -6.93 20.49
C ASP A 2 6.76 -6.82 21.89
N VAL A 3 5.87 -5.84 22.05
CA VAL A 3 5.14 -5.57 23.31
C VAL A 3 4.22 -6.71 23.73
N ILE A 4 4.11 -7.78 22.93
CA ILE A 4 3.29 -8.98 23.19
C ILE A 4 4.18 -10.18 23.60
N GLY A 5 5.50 -10.03 23.62
CA GLY A 5 6.44 -11.06 24.09
C GLY A 5 6.16 -11.50 25.54
N ASP A 6 6.59 -12.73 25.87
CA ASP A 6 6.05 -13.52 26.98
C ASP A 6 6.05 -12.82 28.36
N ASP A 7 6.95 -11.85 28.59
CA ASP A 7 7.07 -11.14 29.87
C ASP A 7 6.84 -9.61 29.82
N VAL A 8 6.75 -9.00 28.63
CA VAL A 8 6.66 -7.52 28.48
C VAL A 8 5.21 -7.02 28.52
N TRP A 9 4.26 -7.83 28.06
CA TRP A 9 2.87 -7.39 27.92
C TRP A 9 2.22 -7.04 29.28
N ALA A 10 2.63 -7.72 30.36
CA ALA A 10 2.07 -7.51 31.70
C ALA A 10 2.43 -6.15 32.29
N GLU A 11 3.50 -5.51 31.81
CA GLU A 11 3.89 -4.15 32.23
C GLU A 11 2.95 -3.08 31.66
N THR A 12 2.29 -3.37 30.54
CA THR A 12 1.50 -2.40 29.77
C THR A 12 -0.01 -2.70 29.79
N PHE A 13 -0.40 -3.97 29.84
CA PHE A 13 -1.79 -4.39 29.67
C PHE A 13 -2.33 -5.12 30.90
N THR A 14 -3.56 -4.81 31.30
CA THR A 14 -4.28 -5.54 32.37
C THR A 14 -4.65 -6.97 31.97
N ARG A 15 -4.65 -7.28 30.68
CA ARG A 15 -4.96 -8.60 30.11
C ARG A 15 -4.25 -8.76 28.77
N GLN A 16 -3.60 -9.90 28.55
CA GLN A 16 -2.97 -10.20 27.27
C GLN A 16 -4.02 -10.32 26.16
N PRO A 17 -3.96 -9.49 25.11
CA PRO A 17 -4.84 -9.65 23.95
C PRO A 17 -4.43 -10.89 23.17
N LYS A 18 -5.41 -11.63 22.63
CA LYS A 18 -5.13 -12.73 21.71
C LYS A 18 -4.56 -12.16 20.41
N PRO A 19 -3.40 -12.63 19.92
CA PRO A 19 -2.87 -12.18 18.64
C PRO A 19 -3.86 -12.47 17.50
N LEU A 20 -4.03 -11.51 16.60
CA LEU A 20 -4.86 -11.71 15.41
C LEU A 20 -4.28 -12.81 14.52
N THR A 21 -5.12 -13.77 14.16
CA THR A 21 -4.79 -14.81 13.17
C THR A 21 -4.55 -14.21 11.80
N ARG A 22 -3.85 -14.95 10.93
CA ARG A 22 -3.62 -14.53 9.53
C ARG A 22 -4.93 -14.25 8.78
N THR A 23 -5.98 -15.04 9.06
CA THR A 23 -7.30 -14.88 8.45
C THR A 23 -7.98 -13.60 8.94
N GLU A 24 -7.93 -13.30 10.24
CA GLU A 24 -8.48 -12.07 10.80
C GLU A 24 -7.76 -10.84 10.26
N ARG A 25 -6.42 -10.87 10.19
CA ARG A 25 -5.63 -9.79 9.58
C ARG A 25 -6.02 -9.56 8.11
N LYS A 26 -6.14 -10.63 7.33
CA LYS A 26 -6.56 -10.54 5.91
C LYS A 26 -7.98 -9.98 5.78
N LYS A 27 -8.92 -10.46 6.59
CA LYS A 27 -10.31 -9.99 6.60
C LYS A 27 -10.40 -8.51 6.99
N TRP A 28 -9.57 -8.07 7.92
CA TRP A 28 -9.50 -6.67 8.32
C TRP A 28 -8.92 -5.80 7.19
N LEU A 29 -7.78 -6.19 6.62
CA LEU A 29 -7.13 -5.45 5.53
C LEU A 29 -8.03 -5.31 4.29
N ALA A 30 -8.86 -6.32 3.99
CA ALA A 30 -9.80 -6.27 2.87
C ALA A 30 -10.89 -5.17 3.01
N LYS A 31 -11.05 -4.55 4.19
CA LYS A 31 -11.98 -3.44 4.41
C LYS A 31 -11.38 -2.07 4.11
N VAL A 32 -10.06 -1.98 3.94
CA VAL A 32 -9.38 -0.71 3.67
C VAL A 32 -9.69 -0.27 2.24
N THR A 33 -10.19 0.96 2.08
CA THR A 33 -10.56 1.56 0.79
C THR A 33 -10.28 3.07 0.82
N GLY A 34 -10.21 3.71 -0.35
CA GLY A 34 -10.03 5.17 -0.46
C GLY A 34 -8.60 5.64 -0.18
N VAL A 35 -7.59 4.77 -0.36
CA VAL A 35 -6.20 5.11 -0.10
C VAL A 35 -5.61 5.89 -1.29
N CYS A 36 -4.84 6.93 -1.00
CA CYS A 36 -4.00 7.62 -1.98
C CYS A 36 -2.55 7.13 -1.86
N LEU A 37 -1.89 6.95 -2.98
CA LEU A 37 -0.50 6.49 -3.04
C LEU A 37 0.35 7.44 -3.90
N GLY A 38 1.50 7.84 -3.37
CA GLY A 38 2.49 8.67 -4.07
C GLY A 38 3.80 7.91 -4.25
N SER A 39 4.35 7.96 -5.46
CA SER A 39 5.70 7.45 -5.76
C SER A 39 6.62 8.62 -6.08
N ASP A 40 7.83 8.59 -5.52
CA ASP A 40 8.86 9.60 -5.76
C ASP A 40 9.48 9.49 -7.16
N ALA A 41 9.42 8.30 -7.77
CA ALA A 41 9.86 8.00 -9.12
C ALA A 41 8.75 7.30 -9.93
N PHE A 42 9.03 6.97 -11.19
CA PHE A 42 8.09 6.26 -12.04
C PHE A 42 7.92 4.79 -11.65
N PHE A 43 6.76 4.20 -11.98
CA PHE A 43 6.55 2.76 -11.89
C PHE A 43 7.07 2.03 -13.14
N PRO A 44 7.94 1.01 -12.99
CA PRO A 44 8.47 0.30 -14.14
C PRO A 44 7.45 -0.66 -14.77
N PHE A 45 6.55 -1.23 -13.95
CA PHE A 45 5.56 -2.24 -14.38
C PHE A 45 4.24 -2.13 -13.60
N GLY A 46 3.17 -2.71 -14.15
CA GLY A 46 1.82 -2.70 -13.56
C GLY A 46 1.65 -3.53 -12.28
N ASP A 47 2.64 -4.36 -11.90
CA ASP A 47 2.60 -5.14 -10.65
C ASP A 47 2.56 -4.24 -9.39
N ASN A 48 3.15 -3.05 -9.46
CA ASN A 48 3.03 -2.02 -8.44
C ASN A 48 1.57 -1.62 -8.21
N ILE A 49 0.80 -1.48 -9.30
CA ILE A 49 -0.62 -1.12 -9.28
C ILE A 49 -1.47 -2.29 -8.76
N GLU A 50 -1.17 -3.52 -9.18
CA GLU A 50 -1.79 -4.75 -8.66
C GLU A 50 -1.59 -4.86 -7.14
N ARG A 51 -0.38 -4.55 -6.66
CA ARG A 51 -0.09 -4.55 -5.21
C ARG A 51 -0.80 -3.42 -4.49
N ALA A 52 -0.87 -2.22 -5.07
CA ALA A 52 -1.55 -1.05 -4.52
C ALA A 52 -3.07 -1.30 -4.39
N HIS A 53 -3.70 -1.86 -5.43
CA HIS A 53 -5.12 -2.22 -5.43
C HIS A 53 -5.49 -3.12 -4.23
N ARG A 54 -4.65 -4.12 -3.93
CA ARG A 54 -4.84 -5.02 -2.77
C ARG A 54 -4.78 -4.32 -1.41
N SER A 55 -4.35 -3.06 -1.37
CA SER A 55 -4.31 -2.20 -0.19
C SER A 55 -5.38 -1.10 -0.21
N GLY A 56 -6.37 -1.17 -1.11
CA GLY A 56 -7.50 -0.23 -1.14
C GLY A 56 -7.19 1.10 -1.82
N VAL A 57 -6.13 1.15 -2.63
CA VAL A 57 -5.73 2.35 -3.36
C VAL A 57 -6.75 2.69 -4.45
N THR A 58 -7.17 3.96 -4.48
CA THR A 58 -8.11 4.51 -5.46
C THR A 58 -7.51 5.67 -6.26
N ALA A 59 -6.41 6.26 -5.80
CA ALA A 59 -5.71 7.33 -6.48
C ALA A 59 -4.19 7.20 -6.34
N ILE A 60 -3.46 7.45 -7.43
CA ILE A 60 -2.01 7.34 -7.53
C ILE A 60 -1.43 8.61 -8.15
N VAL A 61 -0.32 9.11 -7.61
CA VAL A 61 0.54 10.11 -8.25
C VAL A 61 1.97 9.58 -8.36
N GLU A 62 2.58 9.77 -9.53
CA GLU A 62 3.97 9.39 -9.78
C GLU A 62 4.65 10.38 -10.73
N ALA A 63 5.97 10.28 -10.89
CA ALA A 63 6.73 11.15 -11.79
C ALA A 63 6.37 10.95 -13.28
N GLY A 64 6.06 9.71 -13.68
CA GLY A 64 5.97 9.29 -15.09
C GLY A 64 7.34 9.20 -15.76
N GLY A 65 7.37 8.68 -17.00
CA GLY A 65 8.60 8.54 -17.80
C GLY A 65 9.12 7.11 -17.90
N SER A 66 8.33 6.10 -17.55
CA SER A 66 8.67 4.70 -17.86
C SER A 66 8.47 4.44 -19.35
N ILE A 67 9.31 3.58 -19.93
CA ILE A 67 9.08 3.04 -21.29
C ILE A 67 7.75 2.26 -21.34
N ARG A 68 7.25 1.82 -20.18
CA ARG A 68 6.03 1.01 -20.04
C ARG A 68 4.88 1.77 -19.37
N ASP A 69 4.88 3.10 -19.39
CA ASP A 69 3.81 3.91 -18.78
C ASP A 69 2.42 3.46 -19.25
N GLN A 70 2.24 3.13 -20.54
CA GLN A 70 0.94 2.65 -21.04
C GLN A 70 0.47 1.37 -20.32
N GLN A 71 1.37 0.43 -20.02
CA GLN A 71 1.02 -0.79 -19.29
C GLN A 71 0.56 -0.47 -17.86
N VAL A 72 1.20 0.51 -17.23
CA VAL A 72 0.87 0.97 -15.88
C VAL A 72 -0.51 1.66 -15.88
N ILE A 73 -0.74 2.56 -16.84
CA ILE A 73 -2.03 3.25 -17.06
C ILE A 73 -3.15 2.25 -17.30
N ASP A 74 -2.94 1.26 -18.17
CA ASP A 74 -3.93 0.22 -18.47
C ASP A 74 -4.29 -0.59 -17.22
N THR A 75 -3.30 -0.84 -16.35
CA THR A 75 -3.53 -1.53 -15.06
C THR A 75 -4.31 -0.67 -14.09
N CYS A 76 -4.08 0.65 -14.05
CA CYS A 76 -4.91 1.58 -13.28
C CYS A 76 -6.35 1.61 -13.78
N ASN A 77 -6.54 1.71 -15.10
CA ASN A 77 -7.86 1.72 -15.74
C ASN A 77 -8.63 0.41 -15.47
N LYS A 78 -7.96 -0.75 -15.53
CA LYS A 78 -8.53 -2.06 -15.18
C LYS A 78 -9.15 -2.07 -13.77
N TYR A 79 -8.57 -1.34 -12.81
CA TYR A 79 -9.03 -1.29 -11.42
C TYR A 79 -9.82 -0.03 -11.07
N GLY A 80 -10.07 0.87 -12.02
CA GLY A 80 -10.71 2.15 -11.77
C GLY A 80 -9.91 3.06 -10.82
N ILE A 81 -8.58 2.95 -10.84
CA ILE A 81 -7.68 3.79 -10.03
C ILE A 81 -7.36 5.06 -10.82
N ALA A 82 -7.61 6.22 -10.23
CA ALA A 82 -7.19 7.48 -10.81
C ALA A 82 -5.66 7.61 -10.75
N MET A 83 -5.02 8.00 -11.85
CA MET A 83 -3.57 8.18 -11.93
C MET A 83 -3.24 9.57 -12.45
N ALA A 84 -2.27 10.23 -11.82
CA ALA A 84 -1.72 11.52 -12.24
C ALA A 84 -0.20 11.45 -12.38
N PHE A 85 0.32 12.00 -13.47
CA PHE A 85 1.75 12.20 -13.66
C PHE A 85 2.11 13.63 -13.23
N CYS A 86 2.99 13.76 -12.23
CA CYS A 86 3.42 15.06 -11.72
C CYS A 86 4.64 15.63 -12.45
N GLY A 87 5.36 14.81 -13.23
CA GLY A 87 6.57 15.21 -13.95
C GLY A 87 7.76 15.58 -13.04
N LEU A 88 7.65 15.33 -11.73
CA LEU A 88 8.65 15.69 -10.74
C LEU A 88 9.14 14.44 -10.01
N ARG A 89 10.44 14.15 -10.13
CA ARG A 89 11.09 13.08 -9.35
C ARG A 89 11.53 13.62 -7.99
N LEU A 90 11.08 13.00 -6.91
CA LEU A 90 11.32 13.41 -5.52
C LEU A 90 12.44 12.61 -4.83
N PHE A 91 13.51 12.30 -5.58
CA PHE A 91 14.61 11.51 -5.07
C PHE A 91 15.40 12.27 -3.98
N HIS A 92 15.61 11.63 -2.83
CA HIS A 92 16.41 12.13 -1.71
C HIS A 92 17.33 11.01 -1.22
N HIS A 93 18.61 11.33 -0.99
CA HIS A 93 19.63 10.35 -0.55
C HIS A 93 19.66 10.21 0.96
#